data_AF-A0A1E4FJI7-F1
#
_entry.id   AF-A0A1E4FJI7-F1
#
_cell.length_a   1.000
_cell.length_b   1.000
_cell.length_c   1.000
_cell.angle_alpha   90.00
_cell.angle_beta   90.00
_cell.angle_gamma   90.00
#
_symmetry.space_group_name_H-M   'P 1'
#
loop_
_entity.id
_entity.type
_entity.pdbx_description
1 polymer ?
#
loop_
_entity_poly.entity_id
_entity_poly.type
_entity_poly.pdbx_seq_one_letter_code
_entity_poly.pdbx_strand_id
1 'polypeptide(L)'
;MDFMKLLKSIEELLYELITWFVFYPMTFWRIVRHPITMLAYAQKELTEKDHEQFDDAVSPPILLLLTLVLLHVLEGALAGGAPSVFPTLLQDDRNLLVFRALAFSLFPLLFATIRLRNSGARMTRTTLKPAFYSQSYATVPFVMAISLGMQLSSHAHALPGEGIWGLMVMLAGTIWYIGVETEWLTRSTQIARPRALLISLGIFFAAIFILLLVATLVAGVGYQMDQQALATP
;
A
#
# COMPACT_ATOMS: atom_id res chain seq x y z
N MET A 1 -13.03 -14.01 28.59
CA MET A 1 -13.48 -14.38 27.22
C MET A 1 -13.44 -15.89 27.12
N ASP A 2 -14.56 -16.53 26.73
CA ASP A 2 -14.70 -17.98 26.68
C ASP A 2 -13.67 -18.62 25.75
N PHE A 3 -12.95 -19.64 26.24
CA PHE A 3 -12.03 -20.46 25.45
C PHE A 3 -12.68 -20.99 24.15
N MET A 4 -13.98 -21.29 24.20
CA MET A 4 -14.77 -21.70 23.04
C MET A 4 -14.88 -20.61 21.95
N LYS A 5 -14.99 -19.33 22.35
CA LYS A 5 -14.98 -18.20 21.40
C LYS A 5 -13.60 -17.98 20.79
N LEU A 6 -12.55 -18.20 21.57
CA LEU A 6 -11.17 -18.12 21.10
C LEU A 6 -10.88 -19.23 20.08
N LEU A 7 -11.30 -20.46 20.36
CA LEU A 7 -11.12 -21.59 19.44
C LEU A 7 -11.89 -21.37 18.13
N LYS A 8 -13.14 -20.90 18.20
CA LYS A 8 -13.93 -20.53 17.02
C LYS A 8 -13.29 -19.40 16.20
N SER A 9 -12.75 -18.38 16.88
CA SER A 9 -12.03 -17.29 16.21
C SER A 9 -10.75 -17.77 15.52
N ILE A 10 -10.04 -18.77 16.08
CA ILE A 10 -8.88 -19.38 15.43
C ILE A 10 -9.30 -20.18 14.20
N GLU A 11 -10.40 -20.92 14.27
CA GLU A 11 -10.95 -21.66 13.14
C GLU A 11 -11.36 -20.73 11.99
N GLU A 12 -12.08 -19.66 12.31
CA GLU A 12 -12.47 -18.61 11.36
C GLU A 12 -11.24 -17.96 10.73
N LEU A 13 -10.24 -17.60 11.54
CA LEU A 13 -8.98 -17.02 11.06
C LEU A 13 -8.18 -18.00 10.18
N LEU A 14 -8.14 -19.28 10.55
CA LEU A 14 -7.44 -20.30 9.76
C LEU A 14 -8.12 -20.50 8.40
N TYR A 15 -9.44 -20.57 8.38
CA TYR A 15 -10.21 -20.64 7.14
C TYR A 15 -9.96 -19.41 6.27
N GLU A 16 -9.96 -18.22 6.87
CA GLU A 16 -9.65 -16.96 6.18
C GLU A 16 -8.22 -16.96 5.60
N LEU A 17 -7.23 -17.42 6.37
CA LEU A 17 -5.84 -17.54 5.89
C LEU A 17 -5.70 -18.52 4.72
N ILE A 18 -6.35 -19.69 4.78
CA ILE A 18 -6.29 -20.69 3.71
C ILE A 18 -6.96 -20.15 2.45
N THR A 19 -8.11 -19.49 2.59
CA THR A 19 -8.82 -18.93 1.45
C THR A 19 -8.06 -17.76 0.81
N TRP A 20 -7.30 -16.98 1.58
CA TRP A 20 -6.42 -15.95 1.02
C TRP A 20 -5.39 -16.47 0.02
N PHE A 21 -4.90 -17.72 0.13
CA PHE A 21 -4.01 -18.29 -0.90
C PHE A 21 -4.64 -18.34 -2.29
N VAL A 22 -5.97 -18.46 -2.34
CA VAL A 22 -6.74 -18.49 -3.59
C VAL A 22 -7.22 -17.08 -3.95
N PHE A 23 -7.81 -16.36 -3.00
CA PHE A 23 -8.39 -15.04 -3.26
C PHE A 23 -7.36 -13.94 -3.47
N TYR A 24 -6.20 -13.97 -2.82
CA TYR A 24 -5.15 -12.96 -3.01
C TYR A 24 -4.69 -12.87 -4.47
N PRO A 25 -4.18 -13.94 -5.12
CA PRO A 25 -3.71 -13.85 -6.50
C PRO A 25 -4.85 -13.53 -7.47
N MET A 26 -6.06 -14.03 -7.23
CA MET A 26 -7.23 -13.69 -8.06
C MET A 26 -7.59 -12.21 -7.94
N THR A 27 -7.65 -11.68 -6.71
CA THR A 27 -7.96 -10.27 -6.43
C THR A 27 -6.90 -9.36 -7.05
N PHE A 28 -5.63 -9.67 -6.83
CA PHE A 28 -4.51 -8.92 -7.40
C PHE A 28 -4.59 -8.90 -8.94
N TRP A 29 -4.83 -10.07 -9.56
CA TRP A 29 -4.96 -10.15 -11.01
C TRP A 29 -6.14 -9.34 -11.55
N ARG A 30 -7.29 -9.39 -10.87
CA ARG A 30 -8.46 -8.57 -11.21
C ARG A 30 -8.15 -7.07 -11.11
N ILE A 31 -7.39 -6.64 -10.11
CA ILE A 31 -6.96 -5.23 -9.96
C ILE A 31 -6.06 -4.81 -11.13
N VAL A 32 -5.07 -5.63 -11.49
CA VAL A 32 -4.15 -5.30 -12.59
C VAL A 32 -4.87 -5.24 -13.94
N ARG A 33 -5.79 -6.17 -14.21
CA ARG A 33 -6.54 -6.27 -15.47
C ARG A 33 -7.69 -5.29 -15.59
N HIS A 34 -8.43 -5.06 -14.51
CA HIS A 34 -9.66 -4.27 -14.47
C HIS A 34 -9.67 -3.27 -13.30
N PRO A 35 -8.69 -2.35 -13.22
CA PRO A 35 -8.51 -1.50 -12.04
C PRO A 35 -9.72 -0.60 -11.76
N ILE A 36 -10.31 -0.01 -12.79
CA ILE A 36 -11.48 0.87 -12.66
C ILE A 36 -12.70 0.11 -12.13
N THR A 37 -12.91 -1.13 -12.59
CA THR A 37 -13.99 -1.98 -12.10
C THR A 37 -13.78 -2.34 -10.64
N MET A 38 -12.55 -2.69 -10.24
CA MET A 38 -12.21 -3.02 -8.86
C MET A 38 -12.36 -1.81 -7.92
N LEU A 39 -12.00 -0.61 -8.38
CA LEU A 39 -12.19 0.63 -7.62
C LEU A 39 -13.67 0.92 -7.38
N ALA A 40 -14.52 0.71 -8.39
CA ALA A 40 -15.97 0.85 -8.24
C ALA A 40 -16.57 -0.24 -7.34
N TYR A 41 -16.14 -1.49 -7.52
CA TYR A 41 -16.53 -2.63 -6.69
C TYR A 41 -16.27 -2.37 -5.20
N ALA A 42 -15.06 -1.91 -4.83
CA ALA A 42 -14.74 -1.59 -3.43
C ALA A 42 -15.64 -0.52 -2.78
N GLN A 43 -16.17 0.42 -3.56
CA GLN A 43 -17.10 1.43 -3.03
C GLN A 43 -18.49 0.86 -2.84
N LYS A 44 -18.91 -0.05 -3.73
CA LYS A 44 -20.20 -0.72 -3.66
C LYS A 44 -20.25 -1.71 -2.50
N GLU A 45 -19.20 -2.50 -2.31
CA GLU A 45 -19.13 -3.51 -1.24
C GLU A 45 -19.38 -2.92 0.15
N LEU A 46 -18.86 -1.74 0.44
CA LEU A 46 -19.10 -1.08 1.73
C LEU A 46 -20.53 -0.55 1.95
N THR A 47 -21.42 -0.71 0.96
CA THR A 47 -22.85 -0.45 1.10
C THR A 47 -23.66 -1.73 1.33
N GLU A 48 -23.03 -2.91 1.18
CA GLU A 48 -23.65 -4.22 1.40
C GLU A 48 -23.62 -4.60 2.89
N LYS A 49 -24.36 -5.64 3.26
CA LYS A 49 -24.41 -6.09 4.66
C LYS A 49 -23.05 -6.65 5.06
N ASP A 50 -22.63 -6.43 6.31
CA ASP A 50 -21.27 -6.75 6.79
C ASP A 50 -20.78 -8.19 6.49
N HIS A 51 -21.67 -9.18 6.38
CA HIS A 51 -21.32 -10.58 6.07
C HIS A 51 -21.24 -10.90 4.57
N GLU A 52 -21.76 -10.03 3.71
CA GLU A 52 -21.72 -10.15 2.24
C GLU A 52 -20.54 -9.34 1.66
N GLN A 53 -19.95 -8.42 2.44
CA GLN A 53 -18.86 -7.56 1.98
C GLN A 53 -17.62 -8.36 1.61
N PHE A 54 -17.14 -8.20 0.39
CA PHE A 54 -15.90 -8.81 -0.11
C PHE A 54 -15.89 -10.35 -0.07
N ASP A 55 -17.02 -11.02 -0.32
CA ASP A 55 -17.09 -12.49 -0.34
C ASP A 55 -16.26 -13.11 -1.49
N ASP A 56 -16.10 -12.40 -2.62
CA ASP A 56 -15.39 -12.89 -3.80
C ASP A 56 -13.99 -12.25 -4.02
N ALA A 57 -13.50 -11.46 -3.06
CA ALA A 57 -12.21 -10.79 -3.12
C ALA A 57 -11.62 -10.50 -1.73
N VAL A 58 -10.30 -10.36 -1.61
CA VAL A 58 -9.69 -9.94 -0.33
C VAL A 58 -9.95 -8.45 -0.10
N SER A 59 -10.44 -8.06 1.08
CA SER A 59 -10.70 -6.65 1.38
C SER A 59 -9.47 -5.75 1.14
N PRO A 60 -9.64 -4.50 0.68
CA PRO A 60 -8.51 -3.66 0.25
C PRO A 60 -7.41 -3.42 1.29
N PRO A 61 -7.74 -3.09 2.57
CA PRO A 61 -6.70 -2.88 3.58
C PRO A 61 -5.93 -4.18 3.90
N ILE A 62 -6.63 -5.31 3.96
CA ILE A 62 -6.02 -6.63 4.18
C ILE A 62 -5.12 -6.99 2.99
N LEU A 63 -5.58 -6.76 1.76
CA LEU A 63 -4.80 -7.02 0.55
C LEU A 63 -3.47 -6.25 0.57
N LEU A 64 -3.50 -4.96 0.91
CA LEU A 64 -2.29 -4.13 1.03
C LEU A 64 -1.34 -4.66 2.11
N LEU A 65 -1.88 -5.00 3.28
CA LEU A 65 -1.09 -5.54 4.38
C LEU A 65 -0.46 -6.89 4.00
N LEU A 66 -1.24 -7.79 3.40
CA LEU A 66 -0.79 -9.10 2.93
C LEU A 66 0.31 -8.96 1.88
N THR A 67 0.15 -8.04 0.91
CA THR A 67 1.20 -7.73 -0.07
C THR A 67 2.50 -7.28 0.60
N LEU A 68 2.44 -6.38 1.59
CA LEU A 68 3.62 -5.91 2.31
C LEU A 68 4.31 -7.02 3.11
N VAL A 69 3.54 -7.87 3.78
CA VAL A 69 4.07 -9.03 4.51
C VAL A 69 4.75 -10.00 3.54
N LEU A 70 4.11 -10.33 2.41
CA LEU A 70 4.69 -11.21 1.39
C LEU A 70 5.99 -10.64 0.82
N LEU A 71 6.04 -9.34 0.54
CA LEU A 71 7.23 -8.66 0.03
C LEU A 71 8.37 -8.65 1.05
N HIS A 72 8.06 -8.53 2.34
CA HIS A 72 9.05 -8.57 3.41
C HIS A 72 9.60 -9.98 3.64
N VAL A 73 8.74 -11.01 3.60
CA VAL A 73 9.19 -12.41 3.65
C VAL A 73 10.08 -12.73 2.44
N LEU A 74 9.70 -12.24 1.25
CA LEU A 74 10.51 -12.39 0.04
C LEU A 74 11.85 -11.66 0.16
N GLU A 75 11.86 -10.44 0.72
CA GLU A 75 13.08 -9.68 1.00
C GLU A 75 14.02 -10.48 1.89
N GLY A 76 13.53 -11.02 3.01
CA GLY A 76 14.33 -11.85 3.93
C GLY A 76 14.87 -13.13 3.28
N ALA A 77 14.10 -13.78 2.41
CA ALA A 77 14.54 -14.96 1.68
C ALA A 77 15.65 -14.66 0.65
N LEU A 78 15.65 -13.46 0.06
CA LEU A 78 16.61 -13.04 -0.95
C LEU A 78 17.85 -12.34 -0.35
N ALA A 79 17.71 -11.63 0.77
CA ALA A 79 18.68 -10.66 1.26
C ALA A 79 19.96 -11.23 1.90
N GLY A 80 20.05 -12.53 2.18
CA GLY A 80 21.30 -13.20 2.56
C GLY A 80 22.16 -12.55 3.67
N GLY A 81 21.60 -11.66 4.50
CA GLY A 81 22.33 -10.94 5.56
C GLY A 81 22.96 -9.59 5.18
N ALA A 82 22.41 -8.83 4.22
CA ALA A 82 22.86 -7.46 3.97
C ALA A 82 22.60 -6.52 5.18
N PRO A 83 23.55 -5.62 5.55
CA PRO A 83 23.38 -4.72 6.68
C PRO A 83 22.28 -3.68 6.43
N SER A 84 21.37 -3.52 7.41
CA SER A 84 20.25 -2.59 7.34
C SER A 84 20.71 -1.13 7.43
N VAL A 85 20.34 -0.31 6.45
CA VAL A 85 20.62 1.15 6.41
C VAL A 85 19.58 1.97 7.21
N PHE A 86 18.68 1.30 7.94
CA PHE A 86 17.59 1.94 8.67
C PHE A 86 18.01 2.36 10.09
N PRO A 87 17.45 3.47 10.63
CA PRO A 87 17.64 3.88 12.03
C PRO A 87 17.27 2.77 13.01
N THR A 88 17.85 2.74 14.21
CA THR A 88 17.64 1.69 15.23
C THR A 88 16.16 1.40 15.53
N LEU A 89 15.30 2.43 15.52
CA LEU A 89 13.84 2.30 15.69
C LEU A 89 13.14 1.45 14.61
N LEU A 90 13.71 1.42 13.41
CA LEU A 90 13.21 0.71 12.22
C LEU A 90 14.04 -0.55 11.91
N GLN A 91 14.98 -0.94 12.78
CA GLN A 91 15.69 -2.22 12.69
C GLN A 91 14.82 -3.39 13.19
N ASP A 92 13.81 -3.12 14.01
CA ASP A 92 12.76 -4.10 14.31
C ASP A 92 11.85 -4.24 13.07
N ASP A 93 11.84 -5.44 12.47
CA ASP A 93 11.05 -5.81 11.30
C ASP A 93 9.58 -5.41 11.45
N ARG A 94 9.03 -5.53 12.67
CA ARG A 94 7.64 -5.15 12.95
C ARG A 94 7.41 -3.65 12.80
N ASN A 95 8.32 -2.83 13.32
CA ASN A 95 8.22 -1.37 13.22
C ASN A 95 8.39 -0.92 11.77
N LEU A 96 9.29 -1.56 11.01
CA LEU A 96 9.47 -1.29 9.59
C LEU A 96 8.22 -1.63 8.78
N LEU A 97 7.58 -2.78 9.05
CA LEU A 97 6.33 -3.18 8.40
C LEU A 97 5.19 -2.20 8.70
N VAL A 98 5.03 -1.80 9.96
CA VAL A 98 4.02 -0.80 10.35
C VAL A 98 4.29 0.53 9.66
N PHE A 99 5.54 0.99 9.64
CA PHE A 99 5.93 2.20 8.94
C PHE A 99 5.62 2.12 7.44
N ARG A 100 5.99 1.03 6.76
CA ARG A 100 5.66 0.80 5.34
C ARG A 100 4.15 0.80 5.11
N ALA A 101 3.38 0.13 5.96
CA ALA A 101 1.93 0.08 5.85
C ALA A 101 1.28 1.47 5.98
N LEU A 102 1.72 2.28 6.95
CA LEU A 102 1.24 3.65 7.13
C LEU A 102 1.68 4.55 5.98
N ALA A 103 2.95 4.45 5.57
CA ALA A 103 3.52 5.22 4.47
C ALA A 103 2.74 4.97 3.16
N PHE A 104 2.52 3.70 2.82
CA PHE A 104 1.78 3.37 1.60
C PHE A 104 0.29 3.64 1.72
N SER A 105 -0.30 3.61 2.92
CA SER A 105 -1.68 4.03 3.15
C SER A 105 -1.89 5.55 2.99
N LEU A 106 -0.83 6.35 2.98
CA LEU A 106 -0.92 7.79 2.72
C LEU A 106 -1.40 8.10 1.30
N PHE A 107 -0.93 7.34 0.30
CA PHE A 107 -1.35 7.50 -1.10
C PHE A 107 -2.88 7.39 -1.27
N PRO A 108 -3.52 6.25 -0.92
CA PRO A 108 -4.95 6.10 -1.08
C PRO A 108 -5.74 7.09 -0.22
N LEU A 109 -5.21 7.50 0.94
CA LEU A 109 -5.83 8.52 1.78
C LEU A 109 -5.87 9.90 1.10
N LEU A 110 -4.76 10.35 0.51
CA LEU A 110 -4.68 11.64 -0.17
C LEU A 110 -5.56 11.67 -1.43
N PHE A 111 -5.53 10.61 -2.23
CA PHE A 111 -6.40 10.45 -3.40
C PHE A 111 -7.89 10.41 -3.00
N ALA A 112 -8.24 9.64 -1.96
CA ALA A 112 -9.60 9.58 -1.44
C ALA A 112 -10.10 10.95 -0.95
N THR A 113 -9.26 11.69 -0.23
CA THR A 113 -9.59 13.01 0.34
C THR A 113 -9.86 14.03 -0.77
N ILE A 114 -8.98 14.10 -1.77
CA ILE A 114 -9.12 15.07 -2.86
C ILE A 114 -10.30 14.72 -3.75
N ARG A 115 -10.54 13.43 -4.01
CA ARG A 115 -11.74 12.98 -4.70
C ARG A 115 -13.00 13.42 -3.96
N LEU A 116 -13.09 13.15 -2.66
CA LEU A 116 -14.27 13.51 -1.88
C LEU A 116 -14.53 15.02 -1.86
N ARG A 117 -13.45 15.81 -1.75
CA ARG A 117 -13.49 17.28 -1.86
C ARG A 117 -13.98 17.74 -3.23
N ASN A 118 -13.48 17.15 -4.31
CA ASN A 118 -13.86 17.51 -5.68
C ASN A 118 -15.30 17.08 -6.03
N SER A 119 -15.79 16.01 -5.40
CA SER A 119 -17.19 15.55 -5.52
C SER A 119 -18.18 16.37 -4.70
N GLY A 120 -17.73 17.38 -3.93
CA GLY A 120 -18.59 18.22 -3.08
C GLY A 120 -19.24 17.48 -1.90
N ALA A 121 -18.81 16.25 -1.62
CA ALA A 121 -19.35 15.44 -0.55
C ALA A 121 -18.79 15.90 0.81
N ARG A 122 -19.59 15.75 1.88
CA ARG A 122 -19.14 16.09 3.24
C ARG A 122 -18.01 15.16 3.65
N MET A 123 -16.92 15.73 4.17
CA MET A 123 -15.78 15.00 4.72
C MET A 123 -16.17 14.40 6.09
N THR A 124 -16.59 13.14 6.10
CA THR A 124 -16.93 12.39 7.32
C THR A 124 -16.28 11.01 7.27
N ARG A 125 -16.17 10.33 8.40
CA ARG A 125 -15.63 8.95 8.43
C ARG A 125 -16.43 8.00 7.53
N THR A 126 -17.74 8.20 7.44
CA THR A 126 -18.65 7.39 6.64
C THR A 126 -18.47 7.57 5.14
N THR A 127 -18.11 8.77 4.68
CA THR A 127 -17.87 9.04 3.25
C THR A 127 -16.41 8.79 2.84
N LEU A 128 -15.47 8.94 3.78
CA LEU A 128 -14.05 8.69 3.54
C LEU A 128 -13.72 7.21 3.45
N LYS A 129 -14.33 6.35 4.28
CA LYS A 129 -14.03 4.90 4.31
C LYS A 129 -14.19 4.23 2.93
N PRO A 130 -15.31 4.40 2.19
CA PRO A 130 -15.45 3.84 0.85
C PRO A 130 -14.45 4.40 -0.17
N ALA A 131 -14.18 5.70 -0.10
CA ALA A 131 -13.19 6.32 -0.97
C ALA A 131 -11.79 5.75 -0.71
N PHE A 132 -11.39 5.62 0.56
CA PHE A 132 -10.12 5.03 0.96
C PHE A 132 -9.98 3.58 0.48
N TYR A 133 -10.95 2.72 0.76
CA TYR A 133 -10.95 1.31 0.35
C TYR A 133 -10.78 1.14 -1.17
N SER A 134 -11.47 1.97 -1.93
CA SER A 134 -11.33 2.03 -3.38
C SER A 134 -9.91 2.34 -3.81
N GLN A 135 -9.31 3.40 -3.28
CA GLN A 135 -7.96 3.79 -3.67
C GLN A 135 -6.91 2.77 -3.18
N SER A 136 -7.13 2.13 -2.04
CA SER A 136 -6.22 1.11 -1.51
C SER A 136 -6.01 -0.04 -2.48
N TYR A 137 -7.01 -0.45 -3.27
CA TYR A 137 -6.82 -1.45 -4.33
C TYR A 137 -5.85 -0.98 -5.42
N ALA A 138 -5.97 0.25 -5.91
CA ALA A 138 -5.05 0.79 -6.92
C ALA A 138 -3.61 0.91 -6.37
N THR A 139 -3.47 1.16 -5.08
CA THR A 139 -2.15 1.27 -4.43
C THR A 139 -1.39 -0.06 -4.39
N VAL A 140 -2.07 -1.21 -4.34
CA VAL A 140 -1.40 -2.51 -4.16
C VAL A 140 -0.39 -2.85 -5.27
N PRO A 141 -0.72 -2.79 -6.58
CA PRO A 141 0.26 -3.06 -7.64
C PRO A 141 1.41 -2.04 -7.67
N PHE A 142 1.14 -0.78 -7.33
CA PHE A 142 2.17 0.24 -7.19
C PHE A 142 3.18 -0.13 -6.10
N VAL A 143 2.70 -0.49 -4.92
CA VAL A 143 3.53 -0.89 -3.77
C VAL A 143 4.37 -2.12 -4.09
N MET A 144 3.77 -3.11 -4.76
CA MET A 144 4.48 -4.31 -5.21
C MET A 144 5.60 -3.96 -6.19
N ALA A 145 5.34 -3.10 -7.18
CA ALA A 145 6.34 -2.67 -8.14
C ALA A 145 7.48 -1.86 -7.50
N ILE A 146 7.17 -0.94 -6.60
CA ILE A 146 8.18 -0.16 -5.88
C ILE A 146 9.06 -1.07 -5.02
N SER A 147 8.45 -1.98 -4.26
CA SER A 147 9.19 -2.87 -3.35
C SER A 147 10.07 -3.87 -4.12
N LEU A 148 9.53 -4.54 -5.14
CA LEU A 148 10.30 -5.46 -5.97
C LEU A 148 11.38 -4.74 -6.76
N GLY A 149 11.12 -3.53 -7.26
CA GLY A 149 12.11 -2.75 -7.98
C GLY A 149 13.28 -2.29 -7.10
N MET A 150 13.02 -1.95 -5.83
CA MET A 150 14.07 -1.68 -4.84
C MET A 150 14.88 -2.94 -4.54
N GLN A 151 14.22 -4.07 -4.29
CA GLN A 151 14.90 -5.35 -4.04
C GLN A 151 15.75 -5.79 -5.25
N LEU A 152 15.25 -5.62 -6.48
CA LEU A 152 15.99 -5.98 -7.68
C LEU A 152 17.20 -5.06 -7.90
N SER A 153 17.06 -3.76 -7.56
CA SER A 153 18.16 -2.80 -7.61
C SER A 153 19.25 -3.12 -6.57
N SER A 154 18.87 -3.55 -5.36
CA SER A 154 19.84 -3.85 -4.30
C SER A 154 20.64 -5.13 -4.54
N HIS A 155 20.06 -6.10 -5.28
CA HIS A 155 20.73 -7.36 -5.65
C HIS A 155 21.39 -7.32 -7.04
N ALA A 156 21.52 -6.13 -7.64
CA ALA A 156 21.97 -5.94 -9.02
C ALA A 156 23.41 -6.43 -9.29
N HIS A 157 24.24 -6.69 -8.27
CA HIS A 157 25.57 -7.28 -8.45
C HIS A 157 25.55 -8.71 -9.01
N ALA A 158 24.40 -9.40 -8.99
CA ALA A 158 24.27 -10.77 -9.49
C ALA A 158 23.76 -10.88 -10.95
N LEU A 159 23.35 -9.76 -11.60
CA LEU A 159 22.76 -9.78 -12.94
C LEU A 159 23.44 -8.77 -13.88
N PRO A 160 23.68 -9.11 -15.16
CA PRO A 160 24.15 -8.14 -16.16
C PRO A 160 23.05 -7.10 -16.43
N GLY A 161 23.25 -5.85 -15.99
CA GLY A 161 22.29 -4.75 -16.12
C GLY A 161 22.07 -3.87 -14.88
N GLU A 162 23.06 -3.77 -13.99
CA GLU A 162 23.27 -2.77 -12.92
C GLU A 162 22.05 -1.93 -12.50
N GLY A 163 21.02 -2.57 -11.94
CA GLY A 163 19.87 -1.89 -11.32
C GLY A 163 18.84 -1.28 -12.30
N ILE A 164 19.10 -1.29 -13.60
CA ILE A 164 18.19 -0.76 -14.63
C ILE A 164 16.84 -1.49 -14.59
N TRP A 165 16.86 -2.82 -14.40
CA TRP A 165 15.64 -3.61 -14.31
C TRP A 165 14.77 -3.20 -13.12
N GLY A 166 15.39 -2.92 -11.97
CA GLY A 166 14.67 -2.44 -10.79
C GLY A 166 14.00 -1.10 -11.06
N LEU A 167 14.74 -0.15 -11.64
CA LEU A 167 14.19 1.15 -12.04
C LEU A 167 13.04 1.01 -13.05
N MET A 168 13.16 0.13 -14.04
CA MET A 168 12.11 -0.12 -15.04
C MET A 168 10.82 -0.64 -14.38
N VAL A 169 10.93 -1.56 -13.41
CA VAL A 169 9.76 -2.07 -12.67
C VAL A 169 9.11 -0.96 -11.85
N MET A 170 9.89 -0.14 -11.15
CA MET A 170 9.38 1.00 -10.37
C MET A 170 8.65 2.02 -11.25
N LEU A 171 9.23 2.37 -12.40
CA LEU A 171 8.64 3.30 -13.36
C LEU A 171 7.36 2.72 -13.98
N ALA A 172 7.37 1.45 -14.37
CA ALA A 172 6.19 0.79 -14.93
C ALA A 172 5.03 0.80 -13.93
N GLY A 173 5.28 0.44 -12.67
CA GLY A 173 4.26 0.48 -11.61
C GLY A 173 3.75 1.90 -11.33
N THR A 174 4.64 2.89 -11.33
CA THR A 174 4.28 4.30 -11.13
C THR A 174 3.42 4.84 -12.27
N ILE A 175 3.81 4.58 -13.52
CA ILE A 175 3.06 4.97 -14.72
C ILE A 175 1.69 4.31 -14.73
N TRP A 176 1.62 3.00 -14.41
CA TRP A 176 0.36 2.28 -14.30
C TRP A 176 -0.55 2.90 -13.23
N TYR A 177 -0.01 3.20 -12.05
CA TYR A 177 -0.77 3.79 -10.95
C TYR A 177 -1.33 5.17 -11.30
N ILE A 178 -0.49 6.07 -11.82
CA ILE A 178 -0.93 7.40 -12.27
C ILE A 178 -1.97 7.29 -13.39
N GLY A 179 -1.83 6.32 -14.30
CA GLY A 179 -2.81 6.04 -15.34
C GLY A 179 -4.18 5.63 -14.79
N VAL A 180 -4.19 4.73 -13.80
CA VAL A 180 -5.41 4.29 -13.11
C VAL A 180 -6.08 5.47 -12.39
N GLU A 181 -5.32 6.24 -11.62
CA GLU A 181 -5.83 7.40 -10.88
C GLU A 181 -6.39 8.48 -11.81
N THR A 182 -5.70 8.75 -12.92
CA THR A 182 -6.13 9.72 -13.93
C THR A 182 -7.44 9.28 -14.59
N GLU A 183 -7.55 8.03 -14.99
CA GLU A 183 -8.77 7.49 -15.61
C GLU A 183 -9.92 7.42 -14.61
N TRP A 184 -9.64 7.04 -13.36
CA TRP A 184 -10.63 7.04 -12.28
C TRP A 184 -11.18 8.43 -12.00
N LEU A 185 -10.31 9.44 -11.89
CA LEU A 185 -10.71 10.83 -11.67
C LEU A 185 -11.52 11.37 -12.85
N THR A 186 -11.09 11.08 -14.07
CA THR A 186 -11.82 11.46 -15.30
C THR A 186 -13.24 10.91 -15.30
N ARG A 187 -13.41 9.62 -15.02
CA ARG A 187 -14.73 8.95 -15.02
C ARG A 187 -15.63 9.37 -13.86
N SER A 188 -15.05 9.65 -12.69
CA SER A 188 -15.82 9.92 -11.47
C SER A 188 -16.13 11.40 -11.22
N THR A 189 -15.44 12.34 -11.87
CA THR A 189 -15.59 13.79 -11.57
C THR A 189 -15.80 14.70 -12.80
N GLN A 190 -16.02 14.14 -14.00
CA GLN A 190 -16.17 14.93 -15.26
C GLN A 190 -14.99 15.85 -15.59
N ILE A 191 -13.83 15.65 -14.95
CA ILE A 191 -12.61 16.42 -15.21
C ILE A 191 -11.96 15.90 -16.50
N ALA A 192 -11.56 16.81 -17.39
CA ALA A 192 -10.83 16.45 -18.60
C ALA A 192 -9.50 15.74 -18.29
N ARG A 193 -9.17 14.69 -19.06
CA ARG A 193 -7.96 13.87 -18.90
C ARG A 193 -6.66 14.62 -18.60
N PRO A 194 -6.26 15.70 -19.32
CA PRO A 194 -5.00 16.39 -19.04
C PRO A 194 -5.00 17.05 -17.66
N ARG A 195 -6.15 17.59 -17.23
CA ARG A 195 -6.29 18.17 -15.90
C ARG A 195 -6.32 17.10 -14.81
N ALA A 196 -6.95 15.96 -15.08
CA ALA A 196 -6.93 14.81 -14.19
C ALA A 196 -5.52 14.24 -13.99
N LEU A 197 -4.71 14.23 -15.05
CA LEU A 197 -3.30 13.82 -14.99
C LEU A 197 -2.47 14.77 -14.12
N LEU A 198 -2.60 16.09 -14.34
CA LEU A 198 -1.90 17.10 -13.53
C LEU A 198 -2.29 17.02 -12.05
N ILE A 199 -3.57 16.80 -11.74
CA ILE A 199 -4.04 16.60 -10.38
C ILE A 199 -3.39 15.32 -9.81
N SER A 200 -3.46 14.21 -10.52
CA SER A 200 -2.92 12.92 -10.04
C SER A 200 -1.41 12.98 -9.78
N LEU A 201 -0.65 13.63 -10.66
CA LEU A 201 0.76 13.92 -10.47
C LEU A 201 1.00 14.80 -9.24
N GLY A 202 0.23 15.88 -9.09
CA GLY A 202 0.33 16.77 -7.94
C GLY A 202 0.10 16.05 -6.61
N ILE A 203 -0.89 15.15 -6.55
CA ILE A 203 -1.17 14.31 -5.37
C ILE A 203 -0.02 13.34 -5.12
N PHE A 204 0.46 12.67 -6.17
CA PHE A 204 1.55 11.71 -6.08
C PHE A 204 2.83 12.36 -5.53
N PHE A 205 3.22 13.52 -6.06
CA PHE A 205 4.38 14.27 -5.57
C PHE A 205 4.17 14.84 -4.17
N ALA A 206 2.95 15.28 -3.83
CA ALA A 206 2.63 15.70 -2.46
C ALA A 206 2.75 14.53 -1.47
N ALA A 207 2.30 13.33 -1.85
CA ALA A 207 2.46 12.12 -1.05
C ALA A 207 3.95 11.80 -0.82
N ILE A 208 4.75 11.79 -1.89
CA ILE A 208 6.21 11.60 -1.80
C ILE A 208 6.84 12.65 -0.88
N PHE A 209 6.51 13.93 -1.06
CA PHE A 209 7.05 15.01 -0.23
C PHE A 209 6.73 14.80 1.25
N ILE A 210 5.48 14.46 1.59
CA ILE A 210 5.08 14.17 2.97
C ILE A 210 5.85 12.96 3.50
N LEU A 211 6.01 11.89 2.71
CA LEU A 211 6.77 10.71 3.13
C LEU A 211 8.23 11.01 3.39
N LEU A 212 8.87 11.83 2.55
CA LEU A 212 10.26 12.27 2.77
C LEU A 212 10.38 13.11 4.05
N LEU A 213 9.43 14.00 4.30
CA LEU A 213 9.39 14.79 5.54
C LEU A 213 9.23 13.89 6.77
N VAL A 214 8.31 12.92 6.73
CA VAL A 214 8.14 11.96 7.84
C VAL A 214 9.39 11.10 8.01
N ALA A 215 9.98 10.60 6.93
CA ALA A 215 11.20 9.77 6.98
C ALA A 215 12.38 10.54 7.59
N THR A 216 12.58 11.80 7.20
CA THR A 216 13.63 12.66 7.76
C THR A 216 13.41 12.96 9.24
N LEU A 217 12.17 13.20 9.67
CA LEU A 217 11.84 13.36 11.09
C LEU A 217 12.14 12.09 11.89
N VAL A 218 11.70 10.92 11.40
CA VAL A 218 11.94 9.63 12.05
C VAL A 218 13.44 9.34 12.14
N ALA A 219 14.20 9.59 11.07
CA ALA A 219 15.65 9.44 11.07
C ALA A 219 16.33 10.39 12.07
N GLY A 220 15.87 11.64 12.17
CA GLY A 220 16.37 12.62 13.14
C GLY A 220 16.12 12.18 14.59
N VAL A 221 14.91 11.69 14.89
CA VAL A 221 14.57 11.15 16.22
C VAL A 221 15.41 9.91 16.54
N GLY A 222 15.56 8.99 15.58
CA GLY A 222 16.41 7.81 15.74
C GLY A 222 17.86 8.18 16.07
N TYR A 223 18.44 9.13 15.33
CA TYR A 223 19.79 9.62 15.58
C TYR A 223 19.98 10.22 16.99
N GLN A 224 18.99 10.97 17.48
CA GLN A 224 19.02 11.54 18.83
C GLN A 224 18.98 10.46 19.92
N MET A 225 18.16 9.41 19.73
CA MET A 225 18.07 8.29 20.66
C MET A 225 19.37 7.49 20.72
N ASP A 226 20.00 7.23 19.56
CA ASP A 226 21.29 6.54 19.49
C ASP A 226 22.40 7.33 20.23
N GLN A 227 22.43 8.66 20.08
CA GLN A 227 23.37 9.51 20.82
C GLN A 227 23.12 9.50 22.34
N GLN A 228 21.86 9.47 22.77
CA GLN A 228 21.52 9.39 24.21
C GLN A 228 21.92 8.04 24.81
N ALA A 229 21.72 6.93 24.09
CA ALA A 229 22.12 5.60 24.54
C ALA A 229 23.64 5.44 24.68
N LEU A 230 24.43 6.10 23.82
CA LEU A 230 25.89 6.16 23.92
C LEU A 230 26.39 7.07 25.05
N ALA A 231 25.56 8.00 25.52
CA ALA A 231 25.90 8.97 26.57
C ALA A 231 25.53 8.51 28.00
N THR A 232 24.78 7.42 28.14
CA THR A 232 24.48 6.78 29.43
C THR A 232 25.53 5.70 29.74
N PRO A 233 26.34 5.85 30.81
CA PRO A 233 27.41 4.90 31.18
C PRO A 233 26.90 3.57 31.72
#